data_AF-A0A2M8KVS6-F1
#
_entry.id   AF-A0A2M8KVS6-F1
#
_cell.length_a   1.000
_cell.length_b   1.000
_cell.length_c   1.000
_cell.angle_alpha   90.00
_cell.angle_beta   90.00
_cell.angle_gamma   90.00
#
_symmetry.space_group_name_H-M   'P 1'
#
loop_
_entity.id
_entity.type
_entity.pdbx_description
1 polymer ?
#
loop_
_entity_poly.entity_id
_entity_poly.type
_entity_poly.pdbx_seq_one_letter_code
_entity_poly.pdbx_strand_id
1 'polypeptide(L)'
;MNLSTYGYIAQQPKTIGILKLNTVTLHSQISALRERVRYYQPFAFSAVRDHNLKLYKQLIDTYFTVPHTSFSVVSNAKNYSLGQMIANHLSKEENMVAFVSSKHSGSNMQSLEEEAKGVVKKKMRRDALFGIHPVSPRESSELQMAQVLLGIVSYAVSLLDKDPITKNAKFRLVKHLQRHLNTDKLARSNEYYLRFKRRFAVEV
;
A
#
# COMPACT_ATOMS: atom_id res chain seq x y z
N MET A 1 1.23 -23.49 -6.00
CA MET A 1 0.32 -22.44 -6.51
C MET A 1 0.70 -21.14 -5.81
N ASN A 2 1.31 -20.17 -6.48
CA ASN A 2 1.73 -18.91 -5.85
C ASN A 2 0.53 -17.95 -5.77
N LEU A 3 -0.18 -17.97 -4.64
CA LEU A 3 -1.23 -17.01 -4.32
C LEU A 3 -0.57 -15.65 -4.06
N SER A 4 -0.62 -14.75 -5.03
CA SER A 4 -0.24 -13.36 -4.84
C SER A 4 -1.45 -12.62 -4.28
N THR A 5 -1.43 -12.24 -3.00
CA THR A 5 -2.50 -11.44 -2.41
C THR A 5 -2.29 -9.98 -2.81
N TYR A 6 -3.35 -9.38 -3.36
CA TYR A 6 -3.38 -7.97 -3.62
C TYR A 6 -4.11 -7.23 -2.49
N GLY A 7 -3.63 -6.04 -2.17
CA GLY A 7 -4.26 -5.18 -1.18
C GLY A 7 -4.68 -3.90 -1.85
N TYR A 8 -5.86 -3.39 -1.52
CA TYR A 8 -6.19 -2.01 -1.81
C TYR A 8 -6.46 -1.25 -0.51
N ILE A 9 -6.04 0.01 -0.45
CA ILE A 9 -6.32 0.87 0.68
C ILE A 9 -6.74 2.21 0.10
N ALA A 10 -8.00 2.57 0.37
CA ALA A 10 -8.56 3.88 0.10
C ALA A 10 -8.34 4.76 1.32
N GLN A 11 -7.60 5.85 1.18
CA GLN A 11 -7.62 6.92 2.19
C GLN A 11 -8.33 8.13 1.58
N GLN A 12 -9.51 8.46 2.12
CA GLN A 12 -10.33 9.52 1.54
C GLN A 12 -9.62 10.88 1.54
N PRO A 13 -9.81 11.73 0.50
CA PRO A 13 -10.58 11.47 -0.73
C PRO A 13 -9.71 11.39 -1.99
N LYS A 14 -8.40 11.10 -1.92
CA LYS A 14 -7.52 11.24 -3.10
C LYS A 14 -6.44 10.18 -3.30
N THR A 15 -6.18 9.25 -2.39
CA THR A 15 -5.07 8.29 -2.58
C THR A 15 -5.53 6.84 -2.54
N ILE A 16 -5.14 6.10 -3.57
CA ILE A 16 -5.46 4.71 -3.82
C ILE A 16 -4.15 3.90 -3.83
N GLY A 17 -3.92 3.02 -2.87
CA GLY A 17 -2.73 2.15 -2.84
C GLY A 17 -3.03 0.73 -3.30
N ILE A 18 -2.41 0.23 -4.37
CA ILE A 18 -2.44 -1.17 -4.81
C ILE A 18 -1.16 -1.88 -4.38
N LEU A 19 -1.31 -3.04 -3.75
CA LEU A 19 -0.20 -3.84 -3.25
C LEU A 19 -0.21 -5.22 -3.90
N LYS A 20 0.98 -5.78 -4.14
CA LYS A 20 1.21 -7.22 -4.27
C LYS A 20 2.20 -7.62 -3.18
N LEU A 21 1.74 -8.37 -2.19
CA LEU A 21 2.55 -8.74 -1.03
C LEU A 21 2.89 -10.22 -1.05
N ASN A 22 4.12 -10.57 -0.67
CA ASN A 22 4.45 -11.90 -0.19
C ASN A 22 3.95 -11.99 1.26
N THR A 23 2.65 -12.25 1.40
CA THR A 23 1.91 -12.13 2.66
C THR A 23 2.47 -13.03 3.75
N VAL A 24 2.78 -14.30 3.46
CA VAL A 24 3.31 -15.25 4.45
C VAL A 24 4.62 -14.75 5.09
N THR A 25 5.59 -14.34 4.25
CA THR A 25 6.89 -13.90 4.76
C THR A 25 6.77 -12.56 5.49
N LEU A 26 5.97 -11.64 4.94
CA LEU A 26 5.77 -10.32 5.53
C LEU A 26 5.02 -10.41 6.86
N HIS A 27 4.01 -11.26 6.96
CA HIS A 27 3.29 -11.54 8.20
C HIS A 27 4.24 -12.00 9.30
N SER A 28 5.02 -13.06 9.01
CA SER A 28 5.95 -13.64 9.98
C SER A 28 6.97 -12.60 10.49
N GLN A 29 7.54 -11.78 9.59
CA GLN A 29 8.50 -10.76 10.00
C GLN A 29 7.88 -9.62 10.81
N ILE A 30 6.63 -9.21 10.50
CA ILE A 30 5.93 -8.17 11.27
C ILE A 30 5.54 -8.72 12.66
N SER A 31 5.09 -9.98 12.74
CA SER A 31 4.78 -10.64 14.02
C SER A 31 6.02 -10.76 14.90
N ALA A 32 7.15 -11.19 14.34
CA ALA A 32 8.43 -11.23 15.07
C ALA A 32 8.88 -9.84 15.56
N LEU A 33 8.68 -8.79 14.75
CA LEU A 33 8.94 -7.41 15.16
C LEU A 33 8.09 -7.02 16.36
N ARG A 34 6.78 -7.33 16.33
CA ARG A 34 5.82 -7.01 17.40
C ARG A 34 6.18 -7.67 18.72
N GLU A 35 6.51 -8.95 18.68
CA GLU A 35 6.91 -9.72 19.87
C GLU A 35 8.17 -9.12 20.49
N ARG A 36 9.20 -8.88 19.67
CA ARG A 36 10.48 -8.31 20.12
C ARG A 36 10.32 -6.95 20.81
N VAL A 37 9.44 -6.09 20.29
CA VAL A 37 9.22 -4.72 20.79
C VAL A 37 8.02 -4.59 21.72
N ARG A 38 7.33 -5.70 22.03
CA ARG A 38 6.11 -5.77 22.85
C ARG A 38 5.03 -4.77 22.42
N TYR A 39 4.78 -4.68 21.11
CA TYR A 39 3.77 -3.78 20.54
C TYR A 39 2.58 -4.57 19.98
N TYR A 40 1.45 -4.48 20.68
CA TYR A 40 0.23 -5.25 20.37
C TYR A 40 -0.89 -4.41 19.75
N GLN A 41 -0.68 -3.10 19.62
CA GLN A 41 -1.64 -2.21 18.99
C GLN A 41 -1.58 -2.35 17.45
N PRO A 42 -2.68 -2.08 16.72
CA PRO A 42 -2.63 -2.02 15.26
C PRO A 42 -1.68 -0.91 14.78
N PHE A 43 -0.93 -1.16 13.71
CA PHE A 43 -0.18 -0.10 13.04
C PHE A 43 -1.15 0.76 12.23
N ALA A 44 -0.99 2.08 12.37
CA ALA A 44 -1.76 3.04 11.60
C ALA A 44 -0.94 4.32 11.42
N PHE A 45 -0.95 4.90 10.22
CA PHE A 45 -0.24 6.15 9.97
C PHE A 45 -0.72 7.30 10.88
N SER A 46 -2.00 7.29 11.27
CA SER A 46 -2.59 8.26 12.20
C SER A 46 -1.96 8.19 13.61
N ALA A 47 -1.42 7.04 14.01
CA ALA A 47 -0.82 6.80 15.32
C ALA A 47 0.68 7.15 15.39
N VAL A 48 1.30 7.55 14.26
CA VAL A 48 2.71 7.96 14.22
C VAL A 48 2.94 9.20 15.08
N ARG A 49 3.84 9.09 16.04
CA ARG A 49 4.26 10.13 17.01
C ARG A 49 5.77 10.01 17.26
N ASP A 50 6.34 11.00 17.92
CA ASP A 50 7.79 11.03 18.18
C ASP A 50 8.26 9.84 19.02
N HIS A 51 7.52 9.46 20.06
CA HIS A 51 7.86 8.36 20.97
C HIS A 51 7.84 6.97 20.30
N ASN A 52 7.08 6.80 19.20
CA ASN A 52 6.97 5.52 18.49
C ASN A 52 7.62 5.54 17.09
N LEU A 53 8.28 6.63 16.72
CA LEU A 53 8.89 6.79 15.39
C LEU A 53 9.88 5.67 15.05
N LYS A 54 10.69 5.24 16.02
CA LYS A 54 11.66 4.15 15.82
C LYS A 54 10.98 2.85 15.39
N LEU A 55 9.84 2.52 16.00
CA LEU A 55 9.04 1.34 15.68
C LEU A 55 8.51 1.41 14.24
N TYR A 56 7.95 2.55 13.82
CA TYR A 56 7.44 2.72 12.46
C TYR A 56 8.56 2.71 11.40
N LYS A 57 9.77 3.15 11.73
CA LYS A 57 10.94 3.00 10.85
C LYS A 57 11.33 1.53 10.69
N GLN A 58 11.40 0.79 11.79
CA GLN A 58 11.69 -0.65 11.76
C GLN A 58 10.62 -1.43 10.98
N LEU A 59 9.36 -1.02 11.11
CA LEU A 59 8.26 -1.56 10.33
C LEU A 59 8.58 -1.38 8.84
N ILE A 60 8.89 -0.16 8.37
CA ILE A 60 9.28 0.10 6.97
C ILE A 60 10.49 -0.74 6.57
N ASP A 61 11.51 -0.82 7.41
CA ASP A 61 12.71 -1.63 7.15
C ASP A 61 12.35 -3.10 6.90
N THR A 62 11.42 -3.67 7.70
CA THR A 62 10.87 -5.02 7.47
C THR A 62 10.24 -5.18 6.09
N TYR A 63 9.48 -4.19 5.60
CA TYR A 63 8.97 -4.27 4.22
C TYR A 63 10.11 -4.33 3.20
N PHE A 64 11.20 -3.59 3.43
CA PHE A 64 12.38 -3.57 2.56
C PHE A 64 13.32 -4.77 2.76
N THR A 65 13.05 -5.71 3.67
CA THR A 65 13.79 -6.99 3.77
C THR A 65 13.11 -8.14 3.05
N VAL A 66 11.81 -8.06 2.76
CA VAL A 66 11.06 -9.15 2.10
C VAL A 66 11.24 -9.12 0.58
N PRO A 67 11.78 -10.17 -0.07
CA PRO A 67 11.95 -10.21 -1.52
C PRO A 67 10.60 -10.35 -2.25
N HIS A 68 10.60 -9.99 -3.55
CA HIS A 68 9.44 -10.18 -4.44
C HIS A 68 8.15 -9.45 -4.01
N THR A 69 8.28 -8.32 -3.32
CA THR A 69 7.15 -7.44 -2.97
C THR A 69 6.94 -6.37 -4.06
N SER A 70 5.69 -5.98 -4.31
CA SER A 70 5.39 -4.80 -5.13
C SER A 70 4.41 -3.91 -4.40
N PHE A 71 4.70 -2.62 -4.35
CA PHE A 71 3.82 -1.58 -3.81
C PHE A 71 3.61 -0.54 -4.88
N SER A 72 2.38 -0.11 -5.09
CA SER A 72 2.06 0.91 -6.07
C SER A 72 0.97 1.81 -5.52
N VAL A 73 1.17 3.11 -5.56
CA VAL A 73 0.21 4.07 -5.03
C VAL A 73 -0.13 5.06 -6.11
N VAL A 74 -1.42 5.34 -6.28
CA VAL A 74 -1.92 6.40 -7.12
C VAL A 74 -2.62 7.44 -6.26
N SER A 75 -2.04 8.61 -6.19
CA SER A 75 -2.63 9.82 -5.64
C SER A 75 -3.42 10.54 -6.75
N ASN A 76 -4.45 11.30 -6.36
CA ASN A 76 -5.40 11.99 -7.23
C ASN A 76 -6.28 11.10 -8.14
N ALA A 77 -6.92 10.08 -7.57
CA ALA A 77 -7.80 9.14 -8.29
C ALA A 77 -9.08 9.74 -8.93
N LYS A 78 -9.22 11.07 -9.05
CA LYS A 78 -10.37 11.68 -9.73
C LYS A 78 -10.49 11.27 -11.20
N ASN A 79 -9.38 10.86 -11.83
CA ASN A 79 -9.32 10.51 -13.25
C ASN A 79 -9.08 9.01 -13.52
N TYR A 80 -8.93 8.19 -12.47
CA TYR A 80 -8.62 6.77 -12.62
C TYR A 80 -9.76 5.91 -12.11
N SER A 81 -10.34 5.08 -12.98
CA SER A 81 -11.21 4.02 -12.50
C SER A 81 -10.37 2.95 -11.79
N LEU A 82 -10.83 2.52 -10.61
CA LEU A 82 -10.18 1.47 -9.83
C LEU A 82 -9.88 0.24 -10.70
N GLY A 83 -10.80 -0.12 -11.60
CA GLY A 83 -10.63 -1.20 -12.57
C GLY A 83 -9.44 -1.03 -13.52
N GLN A 84 -9.18 0.18 -14.04
CA GLN A 84 -8.03 0.43 -14.91
C GLN A 84 -6.71 0.31 -14.14
N MET A 85 -6.68 0.84 -12.92
CA MET A 85 -5.49 0.74 -12.08
C MET A 85 -5.17 -0.72 -11.74
N ILE A 86 -6.18 -1.49 -11.36
CA ILE A 86 -6.06 -2.91 -11.11
C ILE A 86 -5.49 -3.61 -12.34
N ALA A 87 -6.12 -3.41 -13.50
CA ALA A 87 -5.70 -4.07 -14.73
C ALA A 87 -4.28 -3.69 -15.19
N ASN A 88 -3.75 -2.52 -14.81
CA ASN A 88 -2.36 -2.13 -15.06
C ASN A 88 -1.36 -2.83 -14.14
N HIS A 89 -1.78 -3.23 -12.94
CA HIS A 89 -0.91 -3.86 -11.93
C HIS A 89 -0.93 -5.39 -11.95
N LEU A 90 -1.89 -6.00 -12.65
CA LEU A 90 -1.91 -7.44 -12.86
C LEU A 90 -0.91 -7.87 -13.92
N SER A 91 -0.05 -8.84 -13.59
CA SER A 91 0.82 -9.46 -14.57
C SER A 91 0.04 -10.51 -15.38
N LYS A 92 0.50 -10.80 -16.61
CA LYS A 92 -0.12 -11.82 -17.48
C LYS A 92 -0.04 -13.25 -16.91
N GLU A 93 0.71 -13.47 -15.84
CA GLU A 93 1.01 -14.78 -15.27
C GLU A 93 0.12 -15.13 -14.05
N GLU A 94 -0.72 -14.20 -13.58
CA GLU A 94 -1.46 -14.36 -12.33
C GLU A 94 -2.90 -14.79 -12.56
N ASN A 95 -3.36 -15.74 -11.73
CA ASN A 95 -4.67 -16.38 -11.86
C ASN A 95 -5.71 -15.89 -10.84
N MET A 96 -5.29 -15.21 -9.75
CA MET A 96 -6.20 -14.84 -8.67
C MET A 96 -5.74 -13.58 -7.94
N VAL A 97 -6.67 -12.65 -7.73
CA VAL A 97 -6.43 -11.34 -7.16
C VAL A 97 -7.53 -11.05 -6.14
N ALA A 98 -7.18 -11.05 -4.86
CA ALA A 98 -8.07 -10.58 -3.80
C ALA A 98 -7.84 -9.08 -3.60
N PHE A 99 -8.89 -8.31 -3.35
CA PHE A 99 -8.80 -6.89 -3.03
C PHE A 99 -9.22 -6.63 -1.59
N VAL A 100 -8.46 -5.78 -0.92
CA VAL A 100 -8.78 -5.30 0.43
C VAL A 100 -9.26 -3.86 0.30
N SER A 101 -10.14 -3.38 1.16
CA SER A 101 -10.51 -1.96 1.21
C SER A 101 -10.66 -1.50 2.65
N SER A 102 -10.04 -0.36 3.00
CA SER A 102 -10.29 0.27 4.29
C SER A 102 -11.50 1.21 4.20
N LYS A 103 -12.65 0.74 4.69
CA LYS A 103 -13.92 1.46 4.87
C LYS A 103 -14.38 2.30 3.66
N HIS A 104 -15.22 1.70 2.82
CA HIS A 104 -16.35 2.42 2.23
C HIS A 104 -17.57 2.10 3.08
N SER A 105 -18.16 3.11 3.69
CA SER A 105 -19.46 2.97 4.33
C SER A 105 -20.49 2.62 3.25
N GLY A 106 -20.99 1.40 3.28
CA GLY A 106 -22.41 1.10 3.05
C GLY A 106 -22.86 0.62 1.68
N SER A 107 -22.49 1.23 0.54
CA SER A 107 -23.41 1.09 -0.63
C SER A 107 -22.84 0.98 -2.05
N ASN A 108 -21.54 0.75 -2.29
CA ASN A 108 -21.05 0.63 -3.68
C ASN A 108 -19.91 -0.38 -3.92
N MET A 109 -19.68 -1.34 -3.02
CA MET A 109 -18.54 -2.26 -3.20
C MET A 109 -18.78 -3.31 -4.30
N GLN A 110 -20.04 -3.74 -4.45
CA GLN A 110 -20.43 -4.68 -5.49
C GLN A 110 -20.39 -4.04 -6.89
N SER A 111 -20.84 -2.79 -7.03
CA SER A 111 -20.73 -2.02 -8.28
C SER A 111 -19.27 -1.73 -8.65
N LEU A 112 -18.43 -1.42 -7.67
CA LEU A 112 -16.97 -1.28 -7.88
C LEU A 112 -16.30 -2.60 -8.29
N GLU A 113 -16.71 -3.72 -7.69
CA GLU A 113 -16.22 -5.05 -8.06
C GLU A 113 -16.63 -5.42 -9.49
N GLU A 114 -17.87 -5.18 -9.87
CA GLU A 114 -18.38 -5.40 -11.23
C GLU A 114 -17.66 -4.53 -12.26
N GLU A 115 -17.45 -3.25 -11.96
CA GLU A 115 -16.69 -2.33 -12.80
C GLU A 115 -15.24 -2.83 -12.99
N ALA A 116 -14.58 -3.18 -11.89
CA ALA A 116 -13.20 -3.69 -11.92
C ALA A 116 -13.09 -5.01 -12.68
N LYS A 117 -14.02 -5.95 -12.46
CA LYS A 117 -14.12 -7.21 -13.22
C LYS A 117 -14.28 -6.91 -14.70
N GLY A 118 -15.15 -5.99 -15.07
CA GLY A 118 -15.39 -5.59 -16.46
C GLY A 118 -14.13 -5.08 -17.15
N VAL A 119 -13.37 -4.19 -16.50
CA VAL A 119 -12.13 -3.63 -17.06
C VAL A 119 -11.04 -4.69 -17.18
N VAL A 120 -10.84 -5.51 -16.13
CA VAL A 120 -9.86 -6.61 -16.14
C VAL A 120 -10.19 -7.64 -17.22
N LYS A 121 -11.46 -8.04 -17.33
CA LYS A 121 -11.93 -8.98 -18.35
C LYS A 121 -11.68 -8.43 -19.75
N LYS A 122 -11.98 -7.15 -20.01
CA LYS A 122 -11.71 -6.50 -21.30
C LYS A 122 -10.22 -6.43 -21.63
N LYS A 123 -9.38 -6.06 -20.66
CA LYS A 123 -7.95 -5.81 -20.89
C LYS A 123 -7.09 -7.08 -20.91
N MET A 124 -7.38 -8.02 -20.02
CA MET A 124 -6.60 -9.25 -19.84
C MET A 124 -7.26 -10.50 -20.44
N ARG A 125 -8.52 -10.42 -20.88
CA ARG A 125 -9.32 -11.54 -21.40
C ARG A 125 -9.43 -12.72 -20.41
N ARG A 126 -9.49 -12.44 -19.11
CA ARG A 126 -9.56 -13.44 -18.03
C ARG A 126 -10.49 -13.01 -16.91
N ASP A 127 -11.07 -13.98 -16.21
CA ASP A 127 -11.82 -13.78 -14.96
C ASP A 127 -10.85 -13.78 -13.76
N ALA A 128 -9.86 -12.86 -13.76
CA ALA A 128 -8.74 -12.86 -12.81
C ALA A 128 -9.06 -12.28 -11.42
N LEU A 129 -10.26 -11.73 -11.22
CA LEU A 129 -10.68 -11.05 -10.00
C LEU A 129 -11.59 -11.96 -9.15
N PHE A 130 -11.08 -12.38 -7.98
CA PHE A 130 -11.76 -13.28 -7.06
C PHE A 130 -12.13 -12.50 -5.78
N GLY A 131 -13.24 -11.76 -5.84
CA GLY A 131 -13.83 -11.04 -4.70
C GLY A 131 -13.10 -9.77 -4.26
N ILE A 132 -13.85 -8.71 -3.95
CA ILE A 132 -13.36 -7.61 -3.10
C ILE A 132 -13.77 -7.92 -1.66
N HIS A 133 -12.80 -8.27 -0.81
CA HIS A 133 -13.04 -8.58 0.59
C HIS A 133 -12.75 -7.36 1.47
N PRO A 134 -13.73 -6.85 2.24
CA PRO A 134 -13.49 -5.78 3.18
C PRO A 134 -12.74 -6.36 4.39
N VAL A 135 -11.43 -6.42 4.32
CA VAL A 135 -10.62 -6.83 5.49
C VAL A 135 -10.38 -5.60 6.34
N SER A 136 -10.74 -5.68 7.62
CA SER A 136 -10.37 -4.62 8.56
C SER A 136 -8.85 -4.60 8.61
N PRO A 137 -8.20 -3.44 8.46
CA PRO A 137 -6.75 -3.34 8.65
C PRO A 137 -6.34 -3.93 9.99
N ARG A 138 -7.19 -3.89 11.03
CA ARG A 138 -6.91 -4.51 12.34
C ARG A 138 -6.61 -6.01 12.27
N GLU A 139 -7.08 -6.71 11.23
CA GLU A 139 -7.04 -8.17 11.11
C GLU A 139 -5.80 -8.70 10.35
N SER A 140 -5.08 -7.85 9.61
CA SER A 140 -3.88 -8.28 8.87
C SER A 140 -2.71 -7.31 9.05
N SER A 141 -1.60 -7.83 9.53
CA SER A 141 -0.38 -7.06 9.79
C SER A 141 0.20 -6.42 8.53
N GLU A 142 0.05 -7.10 7.40
CA GLU A 142 0.53 -6.72 6.07
C GLU A 142 -0.30 -5.57 5.51
N LEU A 143 -1.62 -5.61 5.76
CA LEU A 143 -2.51 -4.50 5.43
C LEU A 143 -2.25 -3.27 6.31
N GLN A 144 -1.90 -3.46 7.58
CA GLN A 144 -1.52 -2.33 8.45
C GLN A 144 -0.21 -1.68 8.00
N MET A 145 0.78 -2.50 7.62
CA MET A 145 2.00 -2.02 6.98
C MET A 145 1.68 -1.19 5.73
N ALA A 146 0.86 -1.76 4.85
CA ALA A 146 0.44 -1.11 3.63
C ALA A 146 -0.28 0.23 3.88
N GLN A 147 -1.10 0.31 4.94
CA GLN A 147 -1.75 1.55 5.36
C GLN A 147 -0.76 2.61 5.83
N VAL A 148 0.29 2.18 6.52
CA VAL A 148 1.37 3.07 6.93
C VAL A 148 2.08 3.63 5.69
N LEU A 149 2.46 2.79 4.73
CA LEU A 149 3.10 3.22 3.48
C LEU A 149 2.22 4.18 2.68
N LEU A 150 0.92 3.86 2.53
CA LEU A 150 -0.03 4.74 1.85
C LEU A 150 -0.16 6.09 2.55
N GLY A 151 -0.23 6.09 3.88
CA GLY A 151 -0.30 7.29 4.68
C GLY A 151 0.94 8.17 4.52
N ILE A 152 2.13 7.57 4.42
CA ILE A 152 3.39 8.28 4.16
C ILE A 152 3.34 8.97 2.79
N VAL A 153 2.95 8.25 1.73
CA VAL A 153 2.85 8.82 0.37
C VAL A 153 1.80 9.93 0.33
N SER A 154 0.62 9.69 0.89
CA SER A 154 -0.46 10.69 0.94
C SER A 154 -0.04 11.95 1.69
N TYR A 155 0.69 11.78 2.80
CA TYR A 155 1.25 12.90 3.54
C TYR A 155 2.31 13.64 2.73
N ALA A 156 3.21 12.94 2.04
CA ALA A 156 4.21 13.56 1.16
C ALA A 156 3.58 14.39 0.04
N VAL A 157 2.49 13.90 -0.58
CA VAL A 157 1.74 14.66 -1.58
C VAL A 157 1.09 15.91 -0.97
N SER A 158 0.49 15.79 0.22
CA SER A 158 -0.12 16.93 0.91
C SER A 158 0.87 18.03 1.33
N LEU A 159 2.18 17.73 1.32
CA LEU A 159 3.25 18.67 1.62
C LEU A 159 3.76 19.41 0.37
N LEU A 160 3.32 19.06 -0.85
CA LEU A 160 3.72 19.81 -2.05
C LEU A 160 3.35 21.29 -1.96
N ASP A 161 2.24 21.61 -1.28
CA ASP A 161 1.70 22.96 -1.16
C ASP A 161 2.10 23.66 0.15
N LYS A 162 2.99 23.08 0.96
CA LYS A 162 3.29 23.58 2.32
C LYS A 162 4.75 23.40 2.72
N ASP A 163 5.27 24.34 3.50
CA ASP A 163 6.58 24.19 4.12
C ASP A 163 6.57 23.06 5.16
N PRO A 164 7.45 22.05 5.01
CA PRO A 164 7.45 20.90 5.90
C PRO A 164 8.06 21.24 7.25
N ILE A 165 7.35 20.89 8.34
CA ILE A 165 7.89 20.98 9.70
C ILE A 165 8.90 19.83 9.90
N THR A 166 10.18 20.15 9.85
CA THR A 166 11.30 19.17 9.90
C THR A 166 11.33 18.29 11.15
N LYS A 167 10.82 18.79 12.29
CA LYS A 167 10.72 18.04 13.56
C LYS A 167 9.57 17.03 13.59
N ASN A 168 8.60 17.09 12.67
CA ASN A 168 7.42 16.23 12.70
C ASN A 168 7.77 14.75 12.45
N ALA A 169 7.32 13.82 13.31
CA ALA A 169 7.54 12.37 13.13
C ALA A 169 7.09 11.83 11.76
N LYS A 170 5.95 12.28 11.23
CA LYS A 170 5.45 11.85 9.92
C LYS A 170 6.35 12.30 8.80
N PHE A 171 6.86 13.54 8.86
CA PHE A 171 7.85 14.01 7.88
C PHE A 171 9.16 13.23 7.97
N ARG A 172 9.59 12.87 9.19
CA ARG A 172 10.77 12.02 9.39
C ARG A 172 10.56 10.59 8.85
N LEU A 173 9.33 10.07 8.82
CA LEU A 173 9.01 8.82 8.11
C LEU A 173 9.05 8.98 6.59
N VAL A 174 8.56 10.09 6.03
CA VAL A 174 8.71 10.40 4.60
C VAL A 174 10.18 10.37 4.21
N LYS A 175 11.05 11.06 4.97
CA LYS A 175 12.50 11.04 4.74
C LYS A 175 13.12 9.64 4.88
N HIS A 176 12.60 8.82 5.78
CA HIS A 176 13.06 7.44 5.94
C HIS A 176 12.73 6.58 4.71
N LEU A 177 11.49 6.66 4.22
CA LEU A 177 11.06 5.95 3.00
C LEU A 177 11.83 6.44 1.77
N GLN A 178 12.06 7.76 1.67
CA GLN A 178 12.86 8.37 0.60
C GLN A 178 14.27 7.81 0.49
N ARG A 179 14.93 7.51 1.62
CA ARG A 179 16.27 6.89 1.62
C ARG A 179 16.25 5.47 1.07
N HIS A 180 15.25 4.68 1.42
CA HIS A 180 15.10 3.31 0.88
C HIS A 180 14.86 3.30 -0.63
N LEU A 181 14.19 4.34 -1.15
CA LEU A 181 13.89 4.50 -2.57
C LEU A 181 14.96 5.30 -3.33
N ASN A 182 15.97 5.82 -2.64
CA ASN A 182 16.99 6.72 -3.18
C ASN A 182 16.39 7.90 -3.97
N THR A 183 15.46 8.63 -3.34
CA THR A 183 14.72 9.74 -3.97
C THR A 183 14.51 10.92 -3.03
N ASP A 184 14.62 12.14 -3.56
CA ASP A 184 14.38 13.36 -2.78
C ASP A 184 12.91 13.76 -2.72
N LYS A 185 12.07 13.22 -3.62
CA LYS A 185 10.66 13.60 -3.77
C LYS A 185 9.77 12.39 -4.01
N LEU A 186 9.01 12.03 -2.98
CA LEU A 186 7.98 10.98 -3.04
C LEU A 186 6.70 11.45 -3.74
N ALA A 187 6.48 12.76 -3.82
CA ALA A 187 5.27 13.37 -4.36
C ALA A 187 5.33 13.63 -5.87
N ARG A 188 6.12 12.85 -6.61
CA ARG A 188 6.19 12.87 -8.06
C ARG A 188 5.96 11.46 -8.58
N SER A 189 5.25 11.35 -9.71
CA SER A 189 5.05 10.07 -10.39
C SER A 189 6.42 9.47 -10.73
N ASN A 190 6.75 8.35 -10.11
CA ASN A 190 8.03 7.67 -10.22
C ASN A 190 7.86 6.18 -9.96
N GLU A 191 8.60 5.39 -10.72
CA GLU A 191 8.71 3.96 -10.53
C GLU A 191 10.12 3.59 -10.08
N TYR A 192 10.20 2.89 -8.96
CA TYR A 192 11.44 2.48 -8.32
C TYR A 192 11.59 0.96 -8.42
N TYR A 193 12.56 0.53 -9.23
CA TYR A 193 12.99 -0.87 -9.29
C TYR A 193 14.08 -1.11 -8.25
N LEU A 194 13.81 -2.00 -7.32
CA LEU A 194 14.69 -2.32 -6.20
C LEU A 194 15.25 -3.73 -6.34
N ARG A 195 16.29 -4.04 -5.56
CA ARG A 195 16.89 -5.38 -5.53
C ARG A 195 15.84 -6.46 -5.23
N PHE A 196 16.11 -7.69 -5.66
CA PHE A 196 15.24 -8.86 -5.47
C PHE A 196 13.85 -8.77 -6.13
N LYS A 197 13.78 -8.19 -7.33
CA LYS A 197 12.54 -7.99 -8.11
C LYS A 197 11.45 -7.26 -7.31
N ARG A 198 11.85 -6.31 -6.46
CA ARG A 198 10.91 -5.46 -5.73
C ARG A 198 10.58 -4.23 -6.57
N ARG A 199 9.31 -3.83 -6.54
CA ARG A 199 8.82 -2.64 -7.24
C ARG A 199 8.12 -1.73 -6.23
N PHE A 200 8.45 -0.45 -6.27
CA PHE A 200 7.71 0.59 -5.55
C PHE A 200 7.32 1.65 -6.58
N ALA A 201 6.04 1.93 -6.76
CA ALA A 201 5.57 2.93 -7.69
C ALA A 201 4.73 3.97 -6.96
N VAL A 202 4.93 5.23 -7.31
CA VAL A 202 4.03 6.32 -6.94
C VAL A 202 3.58 6.96 -8.23
N GLU A 203 2.29 7.19 -8.36
CA GLU A 203 1.65 7.97 -9.41
C GLU A 203 0.87 9.07 -8.68
N VAL A 204 0.99 10.33 -9.09
CA VAL A 204 0.38 11.50 -8.42
C VAL A 204 -0.52 12.27 -9.37
#